data_AF-A0A2V6PBD3-F1
#
_entry.id   AF-A0A2V6PBD3-F1
#
_cell.length_a   1.000
_cell.length_b   1.000
_cell.length_c   1.000
_cell.angle_alpha   90.00
_cell.angle_beta   90.00
_cell.angle_gamma   90.00
#
_symmetry.space_group_name_H-M   'P 1'
#
loop_
_entity.id
_entity.type
_entity.pdbx_description
1 polymer ?
#
loop_
_entity_poly.entity_id
_entity_poly.type
_entity_poly.pdbx_seq_one_letter_code
_entity_poly.pdbx_strand_id
1 'polypeptide(L)'
;VRPDLYKRYRDASNIEFSPFELKQNFVYNARQSRERREVVAALAGALLVDTLPELQTAWSALIRRGPPGADRAELGRMPVTEAEALQLSAGPWKDALVRNRKKIEWQAWAQRKYRRIFETRSSRFDGPRNHDRFALDSRLRSPD
;
A
#
# COMPACT_ATOMS: atom_id res chain seq x y z
N VAL A 1 -8.02 19.25 -20.88
CA VAL A 1 -8.73 18.37 -19.91
C VAL A 1 -10.24 18.66 -20.00
N ARG A 2 -11.14 17.67 -19.89
CA ARG A 2 -12.61 17.82 -20.17
C ARG A 2 -13.52 17.51 -18.96
N PRO A 3 -13.82 18.48 -18.08
CA PRO A 3 -14.71 18.29 -16.91
C PRO A 3 -16.18 18.07 -17.27
N ASP A 4 -16.60 18.62 -18.40
CA ASP A 4 -17.94 18.51 -18.98
C ASP A 4 -18.35 17.06 -19.27
N LEU A 5 -17.39 16.20 -19.62
CA LEU A 5 -17.61 14.78 -19.89
C LEU A 5 -18.19 14.04 -18.68
N TYR A 6 -17.66 14.30 -17.48
CA TYR A 6 -18.07 13.65 -16.24
C TYR A 6 -19.45 14.14 -15.76
N LYS A 7 -19.82 15.38 -16.11
CA LYS A 7 -21.17 15.89 -15.83
C LYS A 7 -22.20 15.29 -16.78
N ARG A 8 -21.87 15.18 -18.07
CA ARG A 8 -22.80 14.72 -19.12
C ARG A 8 -23.13 13.23 -19.04
N TYR A 9 -22.16 12.41 -18.63
CA TYR A 9 -22.31 10.95 -18.59
C TYR A 9 -22.37 10.39 -17.17
N ARG A 10 -22.78 11.20 -16.18
CA ARG A 10 -22.85 10.79 -14.77
C ARG A 10 -23.65 9.49 -14.59
N ASP A 11 -24.79 9.37 -15.27
CA ASP A 11 -25.70 8.22 -15.12
C ASP A 11 -25.32 7.00 -15.98
N ALA A 12 -24.34 7.16 -16.88
CA ALA A 12 -23.86 6.09 -17.78
C ALA A 12 -22.42 5.64 -17.46
N SER A 13 -21.72 6.35 -16.58
CA SER A 13 -20.34 6.07 -16.21
C SER A 13 -20.28 5.29 -14.91
N ASN A 14 -19.44 4.26 -14.83
CA ASN A 14 -19.11 3.55 -13.59
C ASN A 14 -18.31 4.41 -12.59
N ILE A 15 -18.04 5.68 -12.92
CA ILE A 15 -17.31 6.62 -12.08
C ILE A 15 -18.33 7.47 -11.32
N GLU A 16 -18.58 7.11 -10.07
CA GLU A 16 -19.60 7.70 -9.19
C GLU A 16 -19.37 9.21 -8.91
N PHE A 17 -18.13 9.68 -9.00
CA PHE A 17 -17.77 11.08 -8.75
C PHE A 17 -16.81 11.63 -9.80
N SER A 18 -16.97 12.92 -10.12
CA SER A 18 -16.05 13.59 -11.04
C SER A 18 -14.67 13.74 -10.40
N PRO A 19 -13.57 13.38 -11.08
CA PRO A 19 -12.23 13.62 -10.56
C PRO A 19 -11.90 15.11 -10.38
N PHE A 20 -12.66 16.01 -11.02
CA PHE A 20 -12.55 17.46 -10.87
C PHE A 20 -13.25 18.01 -9.62
N GLU A 21 -14.13 17.21 -9.00
CA GLU A 21 -14.83 17.58 -7.78
C GLU A 21 -14.10 17.06 -6.52
N LEU A 22 -13.08 16.22 -6.71
CA LEU A 22 -12.21 15.76 -5.63
C LEU A 22 -11.39 16.93 -5.06
N LYS A 23 -11.63 17.26 -3.80
CA LYS A 23 -10.72 18.11 -3.02
C LYS A 23 -9.44 17.32 -2.74
N GLN A 24 -8.44 17.48 -3.60
CA GLN A 24 -7.13 16.86 -3.42
C GLN A 24 -6.22 17.80 -2.63
N ASN A 25 -5.72 17.34 -1.48
CA ASN A 25 -4.70 18.05 -0.70
C ASN A 25 -3.27 17.72 -1.19
N PHE A 26 -3.14 16.95 -2.26
CA PHE A 26 -1.85 16.53 -2.81
C PHE A 26 -1.30 17.61 -3.74
N VAL A 27 -0.18 18.23 -3.35
CA VAL A 27 0.54 19.19 -4.19
C VAL A 27 1.77 18.50 -4.77
N TYR A 28 1.78 18.33 -6.09
CA TYR A 28 2.90 17.70 -6.77
C TYR A 28 4.12 18.62 -6.83
N ASN A 29 5.26 18.15 -6.29
CA ASN A 29 6.55 18.83 -6.42
C ASN A 29 7.46 18.06 -7.39
N ALA A 30 7.59 18.59 -8.61
CA ALA A 30 8.37 17.95 -9.69
C ALA A 30 9.87 17.85 -9.36
N ARG A 31 10.44 18.91 -8.77
CA ARG A 31 11.86 18.96 -8.40
C ARG A 31 12.16 17.88 -7.37
N GLN A 32 11.38 17.86 -6.29
CA GLN A 32 11.56 16.90 -5.22
C GLN A 32 11.37 15.46 -5.71
N SER A 33 10.38 15.23 -6.57
CA SER A 33 10.12 13.92 -7.17
C SER A 33 11.29 13.43 -8.02
N ARG A 34 11.91 14.31 -8.81
CA ARG A 34 13.12 14.00 -9.57
C ARG A 34 14.29 13.68 -8.65
N GLU A 35 14.52 14.50 -7.62
CA GLU A 35 15.66 14.38 -6.71
C GLU A 35 15.67 13.05 -5.95
N ARG A 36 14.50 12.51 -5.55
CA ARG A 36 14.41 11.25 -4.78
C ARG A 36 14.00 10.02 -5.59
N ARG A 37 13.85 10.13 -6.92
CA ARG A 37 13.25 9.09 -7.78
C ARG A 37 13.83 7.70 -7.52
N GLU A 38 15.16 7.59 -7.52
CA GLU A 38 15.85 6.30 -7.37
C GLU A 38 15.71 5.71 -5.96
N VAL A 39 15.67 6.57 -4.93
CA VAL A 39 15.41 6.15 -3.55
C VAL A 39 14.00 5.60 -3.41
N VAL A 40 13.01 6.28 -3.99
CA VAL A 40 11.61 5.84 -3.99
C VAL A 40 11.43 4.53 -4.78
N ALA A 41 12.08 4.39 -5.93
CA ALA A 41 12.04 3.15 -6.70
C ALA A 41 12.62 1.97 -5.91
N ALA A 42 13.72 2.19 -5.18
CA ALA A 42 14.30 1.16 -4.31
C ALA A 42 13.44 0.83 -3.09
N LEU A 43 12.75 1.83 -2.51
CA LEU A 43 11.75 1.59 -1.47
C LEU A 43 10.60 0.72 -2.01
N ALA A 44 10.08 1.03 -3.20
CA ALA A 44 9.03 0.21 -3.81
C ALA A 44 9.49 -1.23 -4.04
N GLY A 45 10.71 -1.43 -4.55
CA GLY A 45 11.31 -2.76 -4.70
C GLY A 45 11.38 -3.50 -3.36
N ALA A 46 12.03 -2.90 -2.36
CA ALA A 46 12.27 -3.54 -1.07
C ALA A 46 11.00 -3.80 -0.24
N LEU A 47 9.96 -2.97 -0.38
CA LEU A 47 8.75 -3.06 0.46
C LEU A 47 7.61 -3.83 -0.22
N LEU A 48 7.54 -3.85 -1.55
CA LEU A 48 6.42 -4.41 -2.31
C LEU A 48 6.81 -5.63 -3.13
N VAL A 49 8.00 -5.61 -3.74
CA VAL A 49 8.44 -6.65 -4.70
C VAL A 49 9.19 -7.75 -3.96
N ASP A 50 10.28 -7.39 -3.27
CA ASP A 50 11.18 -8.33 -2.62
C ASP A 50 10.54 -9.03 -1.41
N THR A 51 9.44 -8.48 -0.90
CA THR A 51 8.68 -8.98 0.25
C THR A 51 7.21 -9.25 -0.08
N LEU A 52 6.91 -9.47 -1.36
CA LEU A 52 5.54 -9.69 -1.84
C LEU A 52 4.82 -10.83 -1.09
N PRO A 53 5.43 -12.01 -0.84
CA PRO A 53 4.75 -13.11 -0.14
C PRO A 53 4.32 -12.74 1.29
N GLU A 54 5.19 -12.06 2.04
CA GLU A 54 4.90 -11.61 3.41
C GLU A 54 3.82 -10.51 3.40
N LEU A 55 3.89 -9.59 2.45
CA LEU A 55 2.88 -8.54 2.27
C LEU A 55 1.50 -9.16 1.96
N GLN A 56 1.41 -10.10 1.04
CA GLN A 56 0.16 -10.78 0.68
C GLN A 56 -0.45 -11.49 1.88
N THR A 57 0.38 -12.19 2.66
CA THR A 57 -0.05 -12.90 3.87
C THR A 57 -0.57 -11.94 4.93
N ALA A 58 0.19 -10.88 5.23
CA ALA A 58 -0.21 -9.86 6.20
C ALA A 58 -1.49 -9.12 5.78
N TRP A 59 -1.59 -8.75 4.50
CA TRP A 59 -2.75 -8.06 3.93
C TRP A 59 -4.01 -8.92 3.93
N SER A 60 -3.91 -10.17 3.49
CA SER A 60 -5.03 -11.11 3.49
C SER A 60 -5.54 -11.35 4.91
N ALA A 61 -4.63 -11.51 5.87
CA ALA A 61 -4.99 -11.62 7.27
C ALA A 61 -5.67 -10.34 7.78
N LEU A 62 -5.16 -9.16 7.42
CA LEU A 62 -5.72 -7.86 7.80
C LEU A 62 -7.14 -7.64 7.26
N ILE A 63 -7.41 -7.93 5.98
CA ILE A 63 -8.77 -7.81 5.41
C ILE A 63 -9.74 -8.76 6.10
N ARG A 64 -9.38 -10.05 6.27
CA ARG A 64 -10.28 -11.04 6.90
C ARG A 64 -10.70 -10.63 8.31
N ARG A 65 -9.84 -9.91 9.03
CA ARG A 65 -10.09 -9.46 10.41
C ARG A 65 -10.97 -8.20 10.48
N GLY A 66 -11.20 -7.52 9.35
CA GLY A 66 -11.74 -6.17 9.29
C GLY A 66 -10.70 -5.16 9.80
N PRO A 67 -10.23 -4.19 9.00
CA PRO A 67 -9.05 -3.39 9.37
C PRO A 67 -9.33 -2.47 10.57
N PRO A 68 -8.79 -2.74 11.78
CA PRO A 68 -8.76 -1.70 12.80
C PRO A 68 -7.81 -0.58 12.31
N GLY A 69 -8.16 0.68 12.58
CA GLY A 69 -7.40 1.84 12.08
C GLY A 69 -5.90 1.79 12.37
N ALA A 70 -5.50 1.14 13.48
CA ALA A 70 -4.10 0.97 13.88
C ALA A 70 -3.28 0.07 12.93
N ASP A 71 -3.85 -1.07 12.47
CA ASP A 71 -3.13 -1.99 11.58
C ASP A 71 -2.96 -1.39 10.18
N ARG A 72 -3.96 -0.62 9.73
CA ARG A 72 -3.87 0.17 8.48
C ARG A 72 -2.79 1.24 8.58
N ALA A 73 -2.69 1.92 9.72
CA ALA A 73 -1.65 2.91 9.96
C ALA A 73 -0.25 2.27 10.00
N GLU A 74 -0.10 1.11 10.66
CA GLU A 74 1.16 0.37 10.68
C GLU A 74 1.56 -0.08 9.27
N LEU A 75 0.62 -0.60 8.46
CA LEU A 75 0.88 -1.00 7.08
C LEU A 75 1.47 0.16 6.26
N GLY A 76 0.92 1.37 6.44
CA GLY A 76 1.36 2.60 5.78
C GLY A 76 2.64 3.21 6.32
N ARG A 77 3.26 2.68 7.38
CA ARG A 77 4.55 3.17 7.86
C ARG A 77 5.66 2.90 6.84
N MET A 78 6.62 3.83 6.83
CA MET A 78 7.81 3.81 5.99
C MET A 78 9.07 3.65 6.84
N PRO A 79 10.13 3.01 6.32
CA PRO A 79 11.41 2.85 7.03
C PRO A 79 12.25 4.14 7.05
N VAL A 80 11.86 5.16 6.28
CA VAL A 80 12.54 6.45 6.19
C VAL A 80 11.51 7.58 6.08
N THR A 81 11.89 8.74 6.59
CA THR A 81 11.19 10.00 6.41
C THR A 81 11.52 10.63 5.06
N GLU A 82 10.76 11.66 4.68
CA GLU A 82 11.04 12.43 3.46
C GLU A 82 12.40 13.14 3.50
N ALA A 83 12.77 13.71 4.65
CA ALA A 83 14.04 14.40 4.83
C ALA A 83 15.23 13.43 4.70
N GLU A 84 15.14 12.24 5.30
CA GLU A 84 16.17 11.20 5.16
C GLU A 84 16.28 10.70 3.71
N ALA A 85 15.15 10.53 3.02
CA ALA A 85 15.16 10.15 1.61
C ALA A 85 15.84 11.19 0.72
N LEU A 86 15.64 12.49 0.98
CA LEU A 86 16.34 13.57 0.29
C LEU A 86 17.84 13.62 0.62
N GLN A 87 18.20 13.42 1.89
CA GLN A 87 19.61 13.36 2.29
C GLN A 87 20.34 12.19 1.62
N LEU A 88 19.70 11.02 1.55
CA LEU A 88 20.24 9.87 0.83
C LEU A 88 20.45 10.21 -0.65
N SER A 89 19.47 10.84 -1.30
CA SER A 89 19.57 11.16 -2.72
C SER A 89 20.55 12.29 -3.06
N ALA A 90 20.91 13.14 -2.10
CA ALA A 90 21.84 14.26 -2.28
C ALA A 90 23.31 13.85 -2.52
N GLY A 91 23.64 12.56 -2.47
CA GLY A 91 25.02 12.11 -2.68
C GLY A 91 25.25 10.66 -2.30
N PRO A 92 24.93 10.22 -1.06
CA PRO A 92 25.16 8.87 -0.59
C PRO A 92 24.60 7.79 -1.51
N TRP A 93 23.46 8.06 -2.15
CA TRP A 93 22.84 7.13 -3.09
C TRP A 93 23.68 6.83 -4.34
N LYS A 94 24.73 7.60 -4.65
CA LYS A 94 25.64 7.30 -5.77
C LYS A 94 26.55 6.11 -5.47
N ASP A 95 26.81 5.83 -4.19
CA ASP A 95 27.60 4.68 -3.75
C ASP A 95 26.76 3.39 -3.79
N ALA A 96 27.22 2.42 -4.58
CA ALA A 96 26.55 1.13 -4.73
C ALA A 96 26.48 0.33 -3.41
N LEU A 97 27.50 0.42 -2.56
CA LEU A 97 27.53 -0.27 -1.27
C LEU A 97 26.46 0.31 -0.34
N VAL A 98 26.35 1.64 -0.29
CA VAL A 98 25.31 2.34 0.48
C VAL A 98 23.92 1.94 -0.01
N ARG A 99 23.68 1.96 -1.34
CA ARG A 99 22.41 1.56 -1.92
C ARG A 99 22.02 0.13 -1.54
N ASN A 100 22.92 -0.82 -1.74
CA ASN A 100 22.63 -2.24 -1.49
C ASN A 100 22.38 -2.50 0.00
N ARG A 101 23.18 -1.90 0.87
CA ARG A 101 22.95 -1.98 2.32
C ARG A 101 21.58 -1.43 2.72
N LYS A 102 21.18 -0.28 2.17
CA LYS A 102 19.86 0.31 2.46
C LYS A 102 18.71 -0.53 1.94
N LYS A 103 18.81 -1.12 0.74
CA LYS A 103 17.80 -2.05 0.22
C LYS A 103 17.58 -3.24 1.14
N ILE A 104 18.67 -3.87 1.60
CA ILE A 104 18.61 -5.00 2.55
C ILE A 104 17.98 -4.57 3.87
N GLU A 105 18.39 -3.41 4.40
CA GLU A 105 17.83 -2.83 5.63
C GLU A 105 16.32 -2.63 5.52
N TRP A 106 15.85 -2.04 4.41
CA TRP A 106 14.44 -1.79 4.16
C TRP A 106 13.63 -3.05 3.93
N GLN A 107 14.19 -4.04 3.21
CA GLN A 107 13.56 -5.34 3.02
C GLN A 107 13.37 -6.04 4.37
N ALA A 108 14.42 -6.13 5.18
CA ALA A 108 14.34 -6.75 6.51
C ALA A 108 13.37 -6.00 7.43
N TRP A 109 13.32 -4.67 7.34
CA TRP A 109 12.35 -3.84 8.05
C TRP A 109 10.91 -4.16 7.61
N ALA A 110 10.66 -4.28 6.30
CA ALA A 110 9.35 -4.60 5.74
C ALA A 110 8.88 -6.00 6.16
N GLN A 111 9.75 -7.00 6.09
CA GLN A 111 9.46 -8.36 6.57
C GLN A 111 9.05 -8.36 8.05
N ARG A 112 9.79 -7.66 8.92
CA ARG A 112 9.43 -7.52 10.34
C ARG A 112 8.10 -6.81 10.53
N LYS A 113 7.80 -5.78 9.74
CA LYS A 113 6.51 -5.07 9.76
C LYS A 113 5.37 -6.02 9.40
N TYR A 114 5.46 -6.74 8.28
CA TYR A 114 4.41 -7.64 7.82
C TYR A 114 4.21 -8.83 8.75
N ARG A 115 5.29 -9.39 9.30
CA ARG A 115 5.21 -10.42 10.34
C ARG A 115 4.45 -9.94 11.57
N ARG A 116 4.76 -8.74 12.08
CA ARG A 116 4.02 -8.14 13.21
C ARG A 116 2.53 -7.97 12.90
N ILE A 117 2.18 -7.44 11.72
CA ILE A 117 0.77 -7.28 11.29
C ILE A 117 0.06 -8.64 11.20
N PHE A 118 0.76 -9.69 10.78
CA PHE A 118 0.23 -11.03 10.78
C PHE A 118 0.00 -11.55 12.21
N GLU A 119 1.00 -11.45 13.09
CA GLU A 119 1.05 -12.01 14.44
C GLU A 119 0.17 -11.29 15.47
N THR A 120 -0.02 -9.97 15.36
CA THR A 120 -0.67 -9.09 16.37
C THR A 120 -2.08 -9.54 16.82
N ARG A 121 -2.71 -10.51 16.14
CA ARG A 121 -3.97 -11.12 16.60
C ARG A 121 -4.05 -12.65 16.54
N SER A 122 -2.99 -13.38 16.20
CA SER A 122 -2.99 -14.85 16.41
C SER A 122 -3.13 -15.20 17.90
N SER A 123 -2.74 -14.29 18.79
CA SER A 123 -2.92 -14.41 20.25
C SER A 123 -4.27 -13.94 20.80
N ARG A 124 -5.16 -13.38 19.96
CA ARG A 124 -6.44 -12.78 20.41
C ARG A 124 -7.70 -13.49 19.89
N PHE A 125 -7.57 -14.56 19.12
CA PHE A 125 -8.70 -15.27 18.51
C PHE A 125 -8.54 -16.80 18.61
N ASP A 126 -8.68 -17.32 19.83
CA ASP A 126 -9.20 -18.67 20.07
C ASP A 126 -10.71 -18.53 20.33
N GLY A 127 -11.48 -18.19 19.30
CA GLY A 127 -12.92 -17.96 19.37
C GLY A 127 -13.60 -18.33 18.05
N PRO A 128 -14.86 -18.82 18.08
CA PRO A 128 -15.40 -19.66 17.02
C PRO A 128 -15.50 -18.94 15.67
N ARG A 129 -14.99 -19.64 14.64
CA ARG A 129 -14.95 -19.20 13.25
C ARG A 129 -16.36 -19.20 12.65
N ASN A 130 -17.01 -18.04 12.60
CA ASN A 130 -18.19 -17.86 11.77
C ASN A 130 -17.74 -17.57 10.34
N HIS A 131 -17.61 -18.62 9.54
CA HIS A 131 -17.48 -18.52 8.08
C HIS A 131 -18.84 -18.11 7.53
N ASP A 132 -18.97 -16.92 6.93
CA ASP A 132 -19.96 -16.60 5.87
C ASP A 132 -20.04 -15.09 5.61
N ARG A 133 -18.99 -14.48 5.05
CA ARG A 133 -19.12 -13.09 4.56
C ARG A 133 -18.39 -12.74 3.27
N PHE A 134 -17.66 -13.68 2.68
CA PHE A 134 -17.01 -13.50 1.38
C PHE A 134 -17.14 -14.73 0.46
N ALA A 135 -18.21 -15.53 0.63
CA ALA A 135 -18.66 -16.38 -0.45
C ALA A 135 -19.21 -15.45 -1.55
N LEU A 136 -18.38 -15.19 -2.55
CA LEU A 136 -18.85 -14.63 -3.82
C LEU A 136 -20.04 -15.46 -4.28
N ASP A 137 -21.14 -14.78 -4.52
CA ASP A 137 -22.45 -15.32 -4.82
C ASP A 137 -22.39 -16.30 -6.01
N SER A 138 -22.34 -17.60 -5.71
CA SER A 138 -22.42 -18.67 -6.70
C SER A 138 -23.87 -19.10 -6.99
N ARG A 139 -24.87 -18.28 -6.62
CA ARG A 139 -26.29 -18.53 -6.90
C ARG A 139 -26.80 -17.98 -8.24
N LEU A 140 -25.93 -17.83 -9.23
CA LEU A 140 -26.34 -17.78 -10.65
C LEU A 140 -26.10 -19.12 -11.34
N ARG A 141 -26.79 -20.16 -10.84
CA ARG A 141 -27.18 -21.33 -11.63
C ARG A 141 -28.34 -22.03 -10.93
N SER A 142 -29.53 -21.86 -11.48
CA SER A 142 -30.72 -22.69 -11.25
C SER A 142 -31.66 -22.42 -12.44
N PRO A 143 -32.64 -23.29 -12.71
CA PRO A 143 -32.48 -24.54 -13.45
C PRO A 143 -33.29 -24.50 -14.76
N ASP A 144 -32.92 -25.36 -15.70
CA ASP A 144 -33.75 -26.15 -16.64
C ASP A 144 -32.85 -26.74 -17.74
#